data_AF-A0A260BL63-F1
#
_entry.id   AF-A0A260BL63-F1
#
_cell.length_a   1.000
_cell.length_b   1.000
_cell.length_c   1.000
_cell.angle_alpha   90.00
_cell.angle_beta   90.00
_cell.angle_gamma   90.00
#
_symmetry.space_group_name_H-M   'P 1'
#
loop_
_entity.id
_entity.type
_entity.pdbx_description
1 polymer ?
#
loop_
_entity_poly.entity_id
_entity_poly.type
_entity_poly.pdbx_seq_one_letter_code
_entity_poly.pdbx_strand_id
1 'polypeptide(L)'
;MIRLVLAAGAAYVLGAKAGRGRYEQIRKTASAVASSPATKKAIEVGRQKLSDSLNTQPRLEPMQPIDDETQVYVPRDQLRR
;
A
#
# COMPACT_ATOMS: atom_id res chain seq x y z
N MET A 1 38.24 10.02 30.90
CA MET A 1 36.86 9.58 30.59
C MET A 1 36.11 10.56 29.68
N ILE A 2 35.91 11.82 30.06
CA ILE A 2 35.10 12.79 29.27
C ILE A 2 35.56 12.97 27.81
N ARG A 3 36.87 13.02 27.55
CA ARG A 3 37.43 13.18 26.19
C ARG A 3 37.10 12.02 25.26
N LEU A 4 37.06 10.79 25.78
CA LEU A 4 36.71 9.59 25.01
C LEU A 4 35.23 9.62 24.60
N VAL A 5 34.35 10.02 25.51
CA VAL A 5 32.91 10.15 25.24
C VAL A 5 32.66 11.21 24.16
N LEU A 6 33.36 12.34 24.23
CA LEU A 6 33.26 13.40 23.21
C LEU A 6 33.77 12.92 21.84
N ALA A 7 34.89 12.20 21.80
CA ALA A 7 35.41 11.63 20.55
C ALA A 7 34.44 10.59 19.94
N ALA A 8 33.87 9.71 20.76
CA ALA A 8 32.87 8.73 20.32
C ALA A 8 31.60 9.40 19.78
N GLY A 9 31.11 10.44 20.46
CA GLY A 9 29.96 11.23 19.99
C GLY A 9 30.22 11.91 18.65
N ALA A 10 31.39 12.54 18.49
CA ALA A 10 31.79 13.17 17.23
C ALA A 10 31.90 12.14 16.09
N ALA A 11 32.52 10.98 16.35
CA ALA A 11 32.64 9.89 15.38
C ALA A 11 31.26 9.37 14.94
N TYR A 12 30.32 9.21 15.88
CA TYR A 12 28.95 8.78 15.58
C TYR A 12 28.21 9.79 14.69
N VAL A 13 28.27 11.08 15.02
CA VAL A 13 27.60 12.13 14.23
C VAL A 13 28.21 12.24 12.84
N LEU A 14 29.53 12.16 12.72
CA LEU A 14 30.22 12.19 11.42
C LEU A 14 29.87 10.96 10.58
N GLY A 15 29.84 9.76 11.18
CA GLY A 15 29.42 8.52 10.53
C GLY A 15 27.96 8.57 10.07
N ALA A 16 27.05 9.05 10.92
CA ALA A 16 25.64 9.21 10.58
C ALA A 16 25.42 10.27 9.48
N LYS A 17 26.21 11.35 9.45
CA LYS A 17 26.10 12.41 8.45
C LYS A 17 26.69 12.02 7.09
N ALA A 18 27.69 11.16 7.05
CA ALA A 18 28.41 10.77 5.82
C ALA A 18 27.48 10.16 4.74
N GLY A 19 26.41 9.47 5.14
CA GLY A 19 25.45 8.84 4.21
C GLY A 19 24.35 9.76 3.66
N ARG A 20 24.21 10.99 4.18
CA ARG A 20 23.03 11.84 3.90
C ARG A 20 22.89 12.21 2.43
N GLY A 21 23.99 12.48 1.72
CA GLY A 21 23.94 12.92 0.32
C GLY A 21 23.27 11.89 -0.61
N ARG A 22 23.67 10.62 -0.52
CA ARG A 22 23.06 9.53 -1.31
C ARG A 22 21.66 9.19 -0.83
N TYR A 23 21.41 9.28 0.48
CA TYR A 23 20.07 9.11 1.04
C TYR A 23 19.07 10.10 0.44
N GLU A 24 19.41 11.39 0.38
CA GLU A 24 18.53 12.41 -0.19
C GLU A 24 18.26 12.19 -1.68
N GLN A 25 19.26 11.73 -2.44
CA GLN A 25 19.06 11.37 -3.84
C GLN A 25 18.04 10.23 -3.98
N ILE A 26 18.21 9.14 -3.24
CA ILE A 26 17.28 8.00 -3.27
C ILE A 26 15.90 8.44 -2.81
N ARG A 27 15.81 9.19 -1.71
CA ARG A 27 14.56 9.72 -1.15
C ARG A 27 13.82 10.57 -2.17
N LYS A 28 14.51 11.49 -2.85
CA LYS A 28 13.91 12.36 -3.87
C LYS A 28 13.35 11.54 -5.03
N THR A 29 14.12 10.59 -5.54
CA THR A 29 13.69 9.73 -6.65
C THR A 29 12.53 8.83 -6.24
N ALA A 30 12.60 8.22 -5.06
CA ALA A 30 11.53 7.39 -4.51
C ALA A 30 10.24 8.20 -4.30
N SER A 31 10.34 9.42 -3.76
CA SER A 31 9.19 10.32 -3.60
C SER A 31 8.59 10.72 -4.94
N ALA A 32 9.41 10.99 -5.95
CA ALA A 32 8.94 11.32 -7.29
C ALA A 32 8.15 10.16 -7.91
N VAL A 33 8.70 8.94 -7.84
CA VAL A 33 8.04 7.73 -8.33
C VAL A 33 6.73 7.49 -7.59
N ALA A 34 6.73 7.56 -6.25
CA ALA A 34 5.53 7.38 -5.43
C ALA A 34 4.45 8.45 -5.71
N SER A 35 4.86 9.67 -6.05
CA SER A 35 3.93 10.76 -6.39
C SER A 35 3.32 10.65 -7.78
N SER A 36 3.82 9.75 -8.63
CA SER A 36 3.38 9.62 -10.01
C SER A 36 1.92 9.12 -10.12
N PRO A 37 1.13 9.58 -11.12
CA PRO A 37 -0.25 9.14 -11.30
C PRO A 37 -0.39 7.63 -11.52
N ALA A 38 0.57 7.01 -12.22
CA ALA A 38 0.56 5.57 -12.47
C ALA A 38 0.77 4.77 -11.17
N THR A 39 1.72 5.17 -10.32
CA THR A 39 1.95 4.53 -9.03
C THR A 39 0.75 4.70 -8.09
N LYS A 40 0.14 5.89 -8.05
CA LYS A 40 -1.09 6.11 -7.27
C LYS A 40 -2.23 5.19 -7.71
N LYS A 41 -2.47 5.08 -9.02
CA LYS A 41 -3.48 4.14 -9.56
C LYS A 41 -3.17 2.69 -9.20
N ALA A 42 -1.91 2.28 -9.27
CA ALA A 42 -1.50 0.93 -8.90
C ALA A 42 -1.74 0.64 -7.41
N ILE A 43 -1.41 1.58 -6.52
CA ILE A 43 -1.68 1.48 -5.08
C ILE A 43 -3.18 1.40 -4.81
N GLU A 44 -3.98 2.23 -5.47
CA GLU A 44 -5.42 2.27 -5.30
C GLU A 44 -6.09 0.96 -5.72
N VAL A 45 -5.74 0.43 -6.90
CA VAL A 45 -6.20 -0.88 -7.35
C VAL A 45 -5.75 -1.99 -6.41
N GLY A 46 -4.49 -1.93 -5.94
CA GLY A 46 -3.98 -2.89 -4.97
C GLY A 46 -4.75 -2.88 -3.65
N ARG A 47 -5.04 -1.68 -3.13
CA ARG A 47 -5.86 -1.50 -1.92
C ARG A 47 -7.28 -2.00 -2.11
N GLN A 48 -7.89 -1.75 -3.26
CA GLN A 48 -9.22 -2.24 -3.57
C GLN A 48 -9.22 -3.78 -3.61
N LYS A 49 -8.28 -4.40 -4.32
CA LYS A 49 -8.15 -5.86 -4.37
C LYS A 49 -7.89 -6.50 -3.01
N LEU A 50 -7.07 -5.86 -2.18
CA LEU A 50 -6.82 -6.34 -0.83
C LEU A 50 -8.09 -6.23 0.04
N SER A 51 -8.82 -5.12 -0.09
CA SER A 51 -10.11 -4.94 0.59
C SER A 51 -11.10 -6.01 0.13
N ASP A 52 -11.22 -6.25 -1.18
CA ASP A 52 -12.09 -7.28 -1.75
C ASP A 52 -11.71 -8.68 -1.27
N SER A 53 -10.42 -8.97 -1.10
CA SER A 53 -9.92 -10.26 -0.61
C SER A 53 -10.13 -10.46 0.89
N LEU A 54 -10.12 -9.39 1.68
CA LEU A 54 -10.37 -9.44 3.12
C LEU A 54 -11.85 -9.28 3.45
N ASN A 55 -12.67 -8.86 2.49
CA ASN A 55 -14.09 -8.62 2.70
C ASN A 55 -14.79 -9.95 3.01
N THR A 56 -15.31 -10.05 4.24
CA THR A 56 -16.04 -11.23 4.72
C THR A 56 -17.48 -11.25 4.24
N GLN A 57 -17.98 -10.16 3.65
CA GLN A 57 -19.31 -10.11 3.06
C GLN A 57 -19.27 -10.76 1.68
N PRO A 58 -20.14 -11.75 1.41
CA PRO A 58 -20.18 -12.38 0.11
C PRO A 58 -20.70 -11.41 -0.94
N ARG A 59 -20.00 -11.32 -2.07
CA ARG A 59 -20.37 -10.45 -3.18
C ARG A 59 -21.70 -10.92 -3.76
N LEU A 60 -22.68 -10.02 -3.82
CA LEU A 60 -23.98 -10.29 -4.44
C LEU A 60 -23.83 -10.29 -5.96
N GLU A 61 -24.35 -11.32 -6.61
CA GLU A 61 -24.38 -11.48 -8.06
C GLU A 61 -25.83 -11.79 -8.48
N PRO A 62 -26.29 -11.29 -9.63
CA PRO A 62 -27.63 -11.60 -10.12
C PRO A 62 -27.70 -13.08 -10.54
N MET A 63 -28.57 -13.87 -9.92
CA MET A 63 -28.78 -15.29 -10.27
C MET A 63 -29.66 -15.44 -11.49
N GLN A 64 -30.83 -14.81 -11.46
CA GLN A 64 -31.88 -15.04 -12.43
C GLN A 64 -32.98 -13.98 -12.30
N PRO A 65 -33.51 -13.46 -13.42
CA PRO A 65 -34.75 -12.70 -13.40
C PRO A 65 -35.91 -13.63 -12.99
N ILE A 66 -36.72 -13.20 -12.03
CA ILE A 66 -38.01 -13.85 -11.68
C ILE A 66 -39.03 -13.51 -12.77
N ASP A 67 -39.01 -12.26 -13.23
CA ASP A 67 -39.81 -11.70 -14.31
C ASP A 67 -39.02 -10.58 -15.01
N ASP A 68 -39.60 -9.95 -16.04
CA ASP A 68 -38.92 -8.92 -16.84
C ASP A 68 -38.57 -7.64 -16.04
N GLU A 69 -39.15 -7.45 -14.85
CA GLU A 69 -38.92 -6.28 -14.00
C GLU A 69 -38.20 -6.60 -12.67
N THR A 70 -38.11 -7.88 -12.28
CA THR A 70 -37.65 -8.32 -10.95
C THR A 70 -36.48 -9.28 -11.04
N GLN A 71 -35.33 -8.86 -10.48
CA GLN A 71 -34.11 -9.65 -10.42
C GLN A 71 -33.67 -9.92 -8.98
N VAL A 72 -33.26 -11.17 -8.69
CA VAL A 72 -32.78 -11.57 -7.36
C VAL A 72 -31.26 -11.55 -7.30
N TYR A 73 -30.75 -10.85 -6.29
CA TYR A 73 -29.34 -10.80 -5.94
C TYR A 73 -29.03 -11.81 -4.84
N VAL A 74 -28.04 -12.69 -5.06
CA VAL A 74 -27.60 -13.65 -4.04
C VAL A 74 -26.08 -13.63 -3.85
N PRO A 75 -25.60 -14.10 -2.70
CA PRO A 75 -24.19 -14.39 -2.45
C PRO A 75 -23.55 -15.32 -3.50
N ARG A 76 -22.36 -14.95 -4.02
CA ARG A 76 -21.62 -15.71 -5.05
C ARG A 76 -21.34 -17.19 -4.70
N ASP A 77 -21.18 -17.51 -3.43
CA ASP A 77 -21.01 -18.88 -2.93
C ASP A 77 -22.24 -19.76 -3.19
N GLN A 78 -23.43 -19.16 -3.32
CA GLN A 78 -24.66 -19.87 -3.64
C GLN A 78 -24.89 -20.06 -5.15
N LEU A 79 -24.15 -19.37 -6.02
CA LEU A 79 -24.24 -19.50 -7.49
C LEU A 79 -23.66 -20.82 -8.05
N ARG A 80 -22.77 -21.49 -7.30
CA ARG A 80 -22.01 -22.67 -7.78
C ARG A 80 -22.62 -24.02 -7.39
N ARG A 81 -23.85 -24.05 -6.86
CA ARG A 81 -24.55 -25.29 -6.50
C ARG A 81 -25.29 -25.91 -7.68
#